data_AF-A0A315XNJ1-F1
#
_entry.id   AF-A0A315XNJ1-F1
#
_cell.length_a   1.000
_cell.length_b   1.000
_cell.length_c   1.000
_cell.angle_alpha   90.00
_cell.angle_beta   90.00
_cell.angle_gamma   90.00
#
_symmetry.space_group_name_H-M   'P 1'
#
loop_
_entity.id
_entity.type
_entity.pdbx_description
1 polymer ?
#
loop_
_entity_poly.entity_id
_entity_poly.type
_entity_poly.pdbx_seq_one_letter_code
_entity_poly.pdbx_strand_id
1 'polypeptide(L)'
;MNKEYDVRNDEYYQLFISDSLRNETTAEKYFDILTKFCEATNKTLGEIIADCTDEQNIVTKEKLPPDENGNERIREIRFDVNNKDSKINKYLNQFVDYCRQRNNKNVTINGQRSLIIAFLREFGVLIPKIKKLEDDSDDWYLLTKEDYNYLLQDMSLVHISLANFLTSTGMRIGDALSLSISDFMKATEEYHDFVDVEDFIDNAPEDMIGQWVFEPHKTERHGVKCITFNSTHSSNLILQYLRHIKNQYLPNKNKKRNEDSKLKISKKWALFGSRREEYVNPMKPTSVATQWGEKNKKFHLWKENQIKQQIADGKISEEDFTDELLKIPRFHPHTCRKYFISTVAKNCGDIRVCALLEGHSDGLPNDKSYVKKKVKEIKEIYINNIHDALSLDNVETKIVTNKETEELNKKVSEADKKIEALTNQNAEKDKKIEELTKLINQTQEQVDNLSFNRNRSNIQKIIFEYFDNNYKENILNQEEDVSIGRKKCSILCKLAYEFAIENESNFRNDDVYLNSLIQKSIVKYTLNPEIELFDKKELTPDEVEFVTKHLTLQFELFELIKSNDTLWNMVKDDEVTLNNIILYIIKKNKDNIDNLTDEDKDNMVQDVLMEYLTVD
;
A
#
# COMPACT_ATOMS: atom_id res chain seq x y z
N MET A 1 -20.24 47.22 39.71
CA MET A 1 -19.81 47.91 38.47
C MET A 1 -18.78 47.01 37.80
N ASN A 2 -19.07 46.49 36.62
CA ASN A 2 -18.08 45.73 35.87
C ASN A 2 -17.03 46.73 35.36
N LYS A 3 -15.75 46.50 35.68
CA LYS A 3 -14.63 47.24 35.09
C LYS A 3 -14.68 46.99 33.59
N GLU A 4 -14.82 48.05 32.79
CA GLU A 4 -14.77 47.93 31.33
C GLU A 4 -13.30 47.73 30.94
N TYR A 5 -13.00 46.62 30.25
CA TYR A 5 -11.64 46.29 29.84
C TYR A 5 -11.43 46.72 28.39
N ASP A 6 -10.66 47.79 28.19
CA ASP A 6 -10.28 48.24 26.86
C ASP A 6 -9.05 47.48 26.35
N VAL A 7 -9.25 46.22 25.98
CA VAL A 7 -8.18 45.36 25.47
C VAL A 7 -7.59 45.89 24.17
N ARG A 8 -8.34 46.68 23.37
CA ARG A 8 -7.78 47.26 22.14
C ARG A 8 -6.68 48.25 22.45
N ASN A 9 -6.77 49.00 23.55
CA ASN A 9 -5.75 49.96 23.93
C ASN A 9 -4.71 49.40 24.91
N ASP A 10 -4.77 48.10 25.25
CA ASP A 10 -3.77 47.44 26.08
C ASP A 10 -2.44 47.28 25.32
N GLU A 11 -1.33 47.71 25.95
CA GLU A 11 0.01 47.69 25.36
C GLU A 11 0.45 46.29 24.92
N TYR A 12 0.13 45.25 25.72
CA TYR A 12 0.50 43.88 25.39
C TYR A 12 -0.31 43.34 24.22
N TYR A 13 -1.58 43.72 24.11
CA TYR A 13 -2.39 43.34 22.94
C TYR A 13 -1.85 44.00 21.66
N GLN A 14 -1.53 45.29 21.71
CA GLN A 14 -0.99 46.02 20.57
C GLN A 14 0.35 45.42 20.11
N LEU A 15 1.26 45.16 21.05
CA LEU A 15 2.54 44.53 20.77
C LEU A 15 2.37 43.12 20.18
N PHE A 16 1.45 42.32 20.73
CA PHE A 16 1.18 40.97 20.24
C PHE A 16 0.69 40.97 18.79
N ILE A 17 -0.18 41.91 18.42
CA ILE A 17 -0.75 41.98 17.06
C ILE A 17 0.23 42.62 16.07
N SER A 18 1.04 43.60 16.48
CA SER A 18 2.06 44.21 15.60
C SER A 18 3.13 43.21 15.18
N ASP A 19 3.54 42.33 16.10
CA ASP A 19 4.71 41.47 15.90
C ASP A 19 4.40 40.21 15.09
N SER A 20 3.13 39.81 14.98
CA SER A 20 2.78 38.43 14.62
C SER A 20 2.28 38.18 13.19
N LEU A 21 2.37 39.15 12.25
CA LEU A 21 1.88 39.03 10.86
C LEU A 21 0.48 38.36 10.76
N ARG A 22 -0.38 38.63 11.75
CA ARG A 22 -1.72 38.05 11.84
C ARG A 22 -2.66 38.82 10.93
N ASN A 23 -3.56 38.09 10.26
CA ASN A 23 -4.63 38.75 9.52
C ASN A 23 -5.66 39.38 10.49
N GLU A 24 -6.39 40.37 10.00
CA GLU A 24 -7.39 41.13 10.76
C GLU A 24 -8.41 40.22 11.46
N THR A 25 -8.89 39.17 10.78
CA THR A 25 -9.83 38.20 11.36
C THR A 25 -9.25 37.48 12.59
N THR A 26 -7.96 37.15 12.56
CA THR A 26 -7.28 36.54 13.70
C THR A 26 -7.10 37.54 14.82
N ALA A 27 -6.74 38.79 14.52
CA ALA A 27 -6.59 39.86 15.51
C ALA A 27 -7.91 40.14 16.26
N GLU A 28 -9.04 40.24 15.54
CA GLU A 28 -10.36 40.40 16.13
C GLU A 28 -10.76 39.19 17.00
N LYS A 29 -10.38 37.98 16.58
CA LYS A 29 -10.60 36.78 17.39
C LYS A 29 -9.80 36.81 18.70
N TYR A 30 -8.55 37.27 18.68
CA TYR A 30 -7.77 37.46 19.90
C TYR A 30 -8.38 38.53 20.79
N PHE A 31 -8.82 39.66 20.22
CA PHE A 31 -9.50 40.72 20.97
C PHE A 31 -10.71 40.20 21.74
N ASP A 32 -11.67 39.55 21.05
CA ASP A 32 -12.87 39.01 21.70
C ASP A 32 -12.55 38.03 22.85
N ILE A 33 -11.56 37.16 22.64
CA ILE A 33 -11.20 36.13 23.62
C ILE A 33 -10.45 36.70 24.81
N LEU A 34 -9.50 37.62 24.57
CA LEU A 34 -8.72 38.25 25.63
C LEU A 34 -9.60 39.20 26.48
N THR A 35 -10.57 39.88 25.87
CA THR A 35 -11.60 40.63 26.61
C THR A 35 -12.38 39.73 27.57
N LYS A 36 -12.88 38.57 27.09
CA LYS A 36 -13.54 37.57 27.94
C LYS A 36 -12.62 37.04 29.04
N PHE A 37 -11.32 36.92 28.75
CA PHE A 37 -10.34 36.46 29.73
C PHE A 37 -10.11 37.50 30.84
N CYS A 38 -10.00 38.78 30.49
CA CYS A 38 -9.94 39.89 31.44
C CYS A 38 -11.21 39.98 32.29
N GLU A 39 -12.38 39.84 31.68
CA GLU A 39 -13.66 39.81 32.41
C GLU A 39 -13.75 38.63 33.39
N ALA A 40 -13.31 37.44 32.98
CA ALA A 40 -13.36 36.24 33.80
C ALA A 40 -12.44 36.31 35.03
N THR A 41 -11.27 36.95 34.88
CA THR A 41 -10.26 37.07 35.93
C THR A 41 -10.38 38.36 36.74
N ASN A 42 -11.18 39.30 36.25
CA ASN A 42 -11.27 40.67 36.73
C ASN A 42 -9.91 41.38 36.79
N LYS A 43 -9.10 41.20 35.74
CA LYS A 43 -7.73 41.76 35.61
C LYS A 43 -7.43 42.21 34.18
N THR A 44 -6.59 43.23 34.02
CA THR A 44 -6.05 43.61 32.71
C THR A 44 -5.01 42.59 32.23
N LEU A 45 -4.64 42.63 30.94
CA LEU A 45 -3.62 41.70 30.42
C LEU A 45 -2.26 41.93 31.09
N GLY A 46 -1.88 43.19 31.29
CA GLY A 46 -0.68 43.56 32.03
C GLY A 46 -0.68 43.07 33.48
N GLU A 47 -1.81 43.19 34.20
CA GLU A 47 -1.94 42.65 35.56
C GLU A 47 -1.77 41.14 35.60
N ILE A 48 -2.37 40.40 34.64
CA ILE A 48 -2.26 38.94 34.55
C ILE A 48 -0.82 38.50 34.25
N ILE A 49 -0.17 39.15 33.27
CA ILE A 49 1.21 38.85 32.88
C ILE A 49 2.14 39.10 34.07
N ALA A 50 2.08 40.29 34.69
CA ALA A 50 2.88 40.64 35.86
C ALA A 50 2.66 39.64 37.01
N ASP A 51 1.39 39.32 37.32
CA ASP A 51 1.06 38.36 38.37
C ASP A 51 1.72 37.00 38.16
N CYS A 52 1.71 36.51 36.92
CA CYS A 52 2.25 35.21 36.55
C CYS A 52 3.78 35.23 36.47
N THR A 53 4.39 36.27 35.90
CA THR A 53 5.85 36.40 35.83
C THR A 53 6.46 36.59 37.22
N ASP A 54 5.82 37.37 38.09
CA ASP A 54 6.27 37.59 39.46
C ASP A 54 6.24 36.28 40.25
N GLU A 55 5.15 35.51 40.13
CA GLU A 55 5.06 34.18 40.75
C GLU A 55 6.15 33.22 40.24
N GLN A 56 6.44 33.26 38.93
CA GLN A 56 7.41 32.39 38.27
C GLN A 56 8.87 32.75 38.57
N ASN A 57 9.14 34.02 38.91
CA ASN A 57 10.47 34.52 39.25
C ASN A 57 10.84 34.33 40.73
N ILE A 58 9.90 33.90 41.58
CA ILE A 58 10.18 33.62 42.99
C ILE A 58 11.06 32.36 43.10
N VAL A 59 12.31 32.55 43.48
CA VAL A 59 13.21 31.48 43.92
C VAL A 59 13.10 31.34 45.43
N THR A 60 12.33 30.36 45.89
CA THR A 60 12.24 30.09 47.33
C THR A 60 13.50 29.35 47.77
N LYS A 61 14.21 29.90 48.75
CA LYS A 61 15.38 29.27 49.38
C LYS A 61 14.92 28.50 50.61
N GLU A 62 14.89 27.18 50.51
CA GLU A 62 14.61 26.28 51.64
C GLU A 62 15.93 25.94 52.34
N LYS A 63 16.02 26.20 53.66
CA LYS A 63 17.15 25.74 54.46
C LYS A 63 17.02 24.23 54.66
N LEU A 64 18.00 23.49 54.16
CA LEU A 64 18.14 22.07 54.42
C LEU A 64 18.91 21.86 55.75
N PRO A 65 18.81 20.68 56.37
CA PRO A 65 19.69 20.33 57.49
C PRO A 65 21.16 20.55 57.10
N PRO A 66 21.99 21.07 58.02
CA PRO A 66 23.40 21.26 57.75
C PRO A 66 24.06 19.94 57.33
N ASP A 67 25.10 20.01 56.50
CA ASP A 67 25.87 18.82 56.14
C ASP A 67 26.60 18.21 57.35
N GLU A 68 27.25 17.07 57.13
CA GLU A 68 28.03 16.37 58.17
C GLU A 68 29.16 17.23 58.79
N ASN A 69 29.55 18.32 58.13
CA ASN A 69 30.55 19.27 58.60
C ASN A 69 29.93 20.52 59.26
N GLY A 70 28.61 20.57 59.40
CA GLY A 70 27.88 21.70 59.99
C GLY A 70 27.62 22.87 59.03
N ASN A 71 27.91 22.73 57.73
CA ASN A 71 27.68 23.81 56.77
C ASN A 71 26.19 23.95 56.42
N GLU A 72 25.72 25.20 56.38
CA GLU A 72 24.35 25.51 55.97
C GLU A 72 24.11 25.11 54.50
N ARG A 73 23.10 24.28 54.27
CA ARG A 73 22.67 23.87 52.93
C ARG A 73 21.39 24.63 52.58
N ILE A 74 21.36 25.23 51.40
CA ILE A 74 20.17 25.90 50.87
C ILE A 74 19.76 25.17 49.59
N ARG A 75 18.49 24.79 49.51
CA ARG A 75 17.87 24.31 48.28
C ARG A 75 17.05 25.44 47.66
N GLU A 76 17.39 25.80 46.44
CA GLU A 76 16.54 26.66 45.63
C GLU A 76 15.39 25.82 45.05
N ILE A 77 14.18 26.06 45.55
CA ILE A 77 12.97 25.50 44.99
C ILE A 77 12.57 26.42 43.84
N ARG A 78 12.77 25.93 42.61
CA ARG A 78 12.24 26.59 41.41
C ARG A 78 10.73 26.47 41.39
N PHE A 79 10.06 27.50 40.88
CA PHE A 79 8.62 27.48 40.64
C PHE A 79 8.24 26.26 39.78
N ASP A 80 7.32 25.44 40.28
CA ASP A 80 6.73 24.35 39.50
C ASP A 80 5.51 24.89 38.75
N VAL A 81 5.68 25.07 37.44
CA VAL A 81 4.61 25.52 36.54
C VAL A 81 3.39 24.59 36.55
N ASN A 82 3.55 23.31 36.92
CA ASN A 82 2.45 22.36 36.98
C ASN A 82 1.73 22.35 38.33
N ASN A 83 2.14 23.19 39.29
CA ASN A 83 1.41 23.36 40.53
C ASN A 83 -0.02 23.85 40.23
N LYS A 84 -1.03 23.08 40.70
CA LYS A 84 -2.45 23.41 40.53
C LYS A 84 -2.82 24.75 41.17
N ASP A 85 -2.06 25.20 42.16
CA ASP A 85 -2.28 26.45 42.88
C ASP A 85 -1.63 27.66 42.23
N SER A 86 -0.88 27.48 41.12
CA SER A 86 -0.30 28.61 40.38
C SER A 86 -1.38 29.59 39.91
N LYS A 87 -1.05 30.89 39.91
CA LYS A 87 -1.95 31.95 39.46
C LYS A 87 -2.45 31.70 38.03
N ILE A 88 -1.58 31.24 37.13
CA ILE A 88 -1.96 30.92 35.76
C ILE A 88 -3.01 29.81 35.68
N ASN A 89 -2.88 28.74 36.48
CA ASN A 89 -3.90 27.69 36.54
C ASN A 89 -5.23 28.23 37.08
N LYS A 90 -5.18 29.09 38.11
CA LYS A 90 -6.38 29.74 38.67
C LYS A 90 -7.08 30.60 37.62
N TYR A 91 -6.37 31.45 36.89
CA TYR A 91 -6.95 32.30 35.83
C TYR A 91 -7.57 31.49 34.69
N LEU A 92 -6.87 30.44 34.24
CA LEU A 92 -7.41 29.58 33.17
C LEU A 92 -8.65 28.79 33.63
N ASN A 93 -8.72 28.37 34.89
CA ASN A 93 -9.92 27.71 35.44
C ASN A 93 -11.08 28.70 35.60
N GLN A 94 -10.82 29.92 36.09
CA GLN A 94 -11.81 31.00 36.14
C GLN A 94 -12.40 31.29 34.76
N PHE A 95 -11.56 31.30 33.71
CA PHE A 95 -12.01 31.46 32.33
C PHE A 95 -12.89 30.30 31.85
N VAL A 96 -12.53 29.06 32.18
CA VAL A 96 -13.35 27.88 31.88
C VAL A 96 -14.72 28.00 32.54
N ASP A 97 -14.77 28.36 33.82
CA ASP A 97 -16.01 28.51 34.57
C ASP A 97 -16.87 29.66 34.00
N TYR A 98 -16.24 30.81 33.68
CA TYR A 98 -16.89 31.94 33.01
C TYR A 98 -17.54 31.54 31.67
N CYS A 99 -16.85 30.71 30.88
CA CYS A 99 -17.36 30.23 29.60
C CYS A 99 -18.50 29.22 29.77
N ARG A 100 -18.40 28.31 30.75
CA ARG A 100 -19.45 27.32 31.07
C ARG A 100 -20.73 27.98 31.55
N GLN A 101 -20.62 29.02 32.38
CA GLN A 101 -21.77 29.82 32.82
C GLN A 101 -22.51 30.50 31.65
N ARG A 102 -21.85 30.64 30.48
CA ARG A 102 -22.42 31.17 29.24
C ARG A 102 -22.81 30.08 28.23
N ASN A 103 -22.82 28.82 28.66
CA ASN A 103 -23.15 27.66 27.83
C ASN A 103 -22.21 27.47 26.63
N ASN A 104 -20.94 27.91 26.73
CA ASN A 104 -19.96 27.60 25.71
C ASN A 104 -19.59 26.10 25.78
N LYS A 105 -19.49 25.47 24.61
CA LYS A 105 -19.01 24.09 24.47
C LYS A 105 -17.54 23.94 24.84
N ASN A 106 -17.16 22.81 25.42
CA ASN A 106 -15.78 22.45 25.77
C ASN A 106 -14.83 22.55 24.57
N VAL A 107 -15.26 22.16 23.36
CA VAL A 107 -14.44 22.32 22.15
C VAL A 107 -14.11 23.79 21.86
N THR A 108 -15.09 24.68 22.03
CA THR A 108 -14.91 26.13 21.89
C THR A 108 -13.99 26.67 22.98
N ILE A 109 -14.20 26.24 24.23
CA ILE A 109 -13.37 26.64 25.37
C ILE A 109 -11.92 26.22 25.16
N ASN A 110 -11.66 24.97 24.73
CA ASN A 110 -10.33 24.49 24.40
C ASN A 110 -9.67 25.35 23.30
N GLY A 111 -10.42 25.72 22.27
CA GLY A 111 -9.95 26.62 21.21
C GLY A 111 -9.59 28.01 21.73
N GLN A 112 -10.42 28.59 22.60
CA GLN A 112 -10.17 29.89 23.21
C GLN A 112 -8.97 29.86 24.17
N ARG A 113 -8.87 28.85 25.02
CA ARG A 113 -7.71 28.61 25.91
C ARG A 113 -6.41 28.52 25.12
N SER A 114 -6.42 27.81 23.99
CA SER A 114 -5.23 27.67 23.13
C SER A 114 -4.73 29.04 22.63
N LEU A 115 -5.64 29.97 22.35
CA LEU A 115 -5.28 31.33 21.93
C LEU A 115 -4.77 32.17 23.11
N ILE A 116 -5.39 32.08 24.29
CA ILE A 116 -4.90 32.73 25.52
C ILE A 116 -3.49 32.24 25.86
N ILE A 117 -3.27 30.93 25.80
CA ILE A 117 -1.95 30.30 26.03
C ILE A 117 -0.91 30.81 25.04
N ALA A 118 -1.27 30.90 23.75
CA ALA A 118 -0.37 31.42 22.72
C ALA A 118 -0.01 32.89 22.98
N PHE A 119 -0.97 33.70 23.41
CA PHE A 119 -0.75 35.08 23.81
C PHE A 119 0.21 35.19 25.00
N LEU A 120 -0.06 34.47 26.08
CA LEU A 120 0.76 34.52 27.30
C LEU A 120 2.19 34.02 27.08
N ARG A 121 2.38 33.01 26.22
CA ARG A 121 3.71 32.51 25.84
C ARG A 121 4.56 33.54 25.13
N GLU A 122 3.95 34.41 24.31
CA GLU A 122 4.68 35.49 23.63
C GLU A 122 5.37 36.41 24.63
N PHE A 123 4.74 36.62 25.80
CA PHE A 123 5.25 37.47 26.87
C PHE A 123 6.01 36.70 27.95
N GLY A 124 6.55 35.53 27.62
CA GLY A 124 7.44 34.78 28.50
C GLY A 124 6.78 34.06 29.68
N VAL A 125 5.44 34.03 29.76
CA VAL A 125 4.74 33.30 30.82
C VAL A 125 4.87 31.80 30.57
N LEU A 126 5.43 31.08 31.54
CA LEU A 126 5.50 29.62 31.52
C LEU A 126 4.09 29.04 31.72
N ILE A 127 3.71 28.06 30.89
CA ILE A 127 2.35 27.50 30.86
C ILE A 127 2.33 26.07 31.40
N PRO A 128 1.41 25.71 32.32
CA PRO A 128 1.27 24.35 32.84
C PRO A 128 0.90 23.35 31.75
N LYS A 129 1.12 22.05 32.04
CA LYS A 129 0.44 20.99 31.28
C LYS A 129 -1.05 21.03 31.54
N ILE A 130 -1.78 21.56 30.56
CA ILE A 130 -3.22 21.73 30.63
C ILE A 130 -3.92 20.49 30.09
N LYS A 131 -4.77 19.86 30.91
CA LYS A 131 -5.68 18.81 30.45
C LYS A 131 -6.71 19.43 29.50
N LYS A 132 -6.85 18.86 28.31
CA LYS A 132 -7.94 19.20 27.38
C LYS A 132 -9.28 18.83 28.03
N LEU A 133 -10.25 19.71 27.90
CA LEU A 133 -11.63 19.36 28.25
C LEU A 133 -12.14 18.29 27.28
N GLU A 134 -13.05 17.44 27.74
CA GLU A 134 -13.69 16.41 26.91
C GLU A 134 -14.39 17.05 25.70
N ASP A 135 -14.28 16.40 24.54
CA ASP A 135 -14.91 16.87 23.32
C ASP A 135 -16.43 16.65 23.40
N ASP A 136 -17.18 17.75 23.37
CA ASP A 136 -18.64 17.80 23.44
C ASP A 136 -19.25 18.33 22.12
N SER A 137 -18.56 18.08 21.00
CA SER A 137 -19.11 18.34 19.68
C SER A 137 -20.25 17.37 19.36
N ASP A 138 -21.39 17.88 18.86
CA ASP A 138 -22.56 17.06 18.48
C ASP A 138 -22.50 16.63 17.01
N ASP A 139 -21.40 16.94 16.31
CA ASP A 139 -21.36 16.97 14.85
C ASP A 139 -20.75 15.68 14.27
N TRP A 140 -21.21 14.53 14.78
CA TRP A 140 -20.73 13.20 14.41
C TRP A 140 -21.59 12.54 13.32
N TYR A 141 -22.84 12.97 13.18
CA TYR A 141 -23.77 12.33 12.26
C TYR A 141 -23.57 12.82 10.83
N LEU A 142 -23.45 11.87 9.91
CA LEU A 142 -23.22 12.11 8.50
C LEU A 142 -24.55 12.22 7.76
N LEU A 143 -24.60 13.09 6.74
CA LEU A 143 -25.73 13.13 5.82
C LEU A 143 -25.81 11.82 5.03
N THR A 144 -27.01 11.28 4.89
CA THR A 144 -27.30 10.23 3.92
C THR A 144 -27.60 10.84 2.55
N LYS A 145 -27.60 10.01 1.49
CA LYS A 145 -28.00 10.44 0.15
C LYS A 145 -29.46 10.92 0.12
N GLU A 146 -30.33 10.32 0.91
CA GLU A 146 -31.73 10.75 1.07
C GLU A 146 -31.82 12.14 1.72
N ASP A 147 -31.07 12.37 2.81
CA ASP A 147 -31.03 13.66 3.50
C ASP A 147 -30.63 14.77 2.54
N TYR A 148 -29.58 14.48 1.78
CA TYR A 148 -29.03 15.41 0.83
C TYR A 148 -30.01 15.72 -0.31
N ASN A 149 -30.67 14.70 -0.87
CA ASN A 149 -31.72 14.90 -1.88
C ASN A 149 -32.88 15.76 -1.36
N TYR A 150 -33.34 15.54 -0.12
CA TYR A 150 -34.38 16.37 0.50
C TYR A 150 -33.93 17.83 0.61
N LEU A 151 -32.71 18.06 1.10
CA LEU A 151 -32.16 19.40 1.31
C LEU A 151 -32.11 20.22 0.01
N LEU A 152 -31.84 19.58 -1.14
CA LEU A 152 -31.69 20.28 -2.41
C LEU A 152 -33.01 20.74 -3.05
N GLN A 153 -34.16 20.10 -2.76
CA GLN A 153 -35.43 20.33 -3.45
C GLN A 153 -35.88 21.80 -3.47
N ASP A 154 -35.66 22.52 -2.38
CA ASP A 154 -36.10 23.92 -2.22
C ASP A 154 -34.97 24.95 -2.39
N MET A 155 -33.77 24.55 -2.80
CA MET A 155 -32.65 25.47 -2.98
C MET A 155 -32.69 26.16 -4.35
N SER A 156 -32.17 27.38 -4.42
CA SER A 156 -31.95 28.01 -5.73
C SER A 156 -30.84 27.27 -6.48
N LEU A 157 -30.88 27.29 -7.82
CA LEU A 157 -29.92 26.60 -8.66
C LEU A 157 -28.45 26.85 -8.27
N VAL A 158 -28.05 28.10 -7.97
CA VAL A 158 -26.67 28.40 -7.51
C VAL A 158 -26.26 27.66 -6.23
N HIS A 159 -27.19 27.49 -5.30
CA HIS A 159 -26.94 26.79 -4.04
C HIS A 159 -26.98 25.27 -4.23
N ILE A 160 -27.79 24.76 -5.16
CA ILE A 160 -27.78 23.34 -5.57
C ILE A 160 -26.43 23.00 -6.21
N SER A 161 -25.97 23.81 -7.16
CA SER A 161 -24.68 23.61 -7.84
C SER A 161 -23.53 23.72 -6.85
N LEU A 162 -23.52 24.71 -5.96
CA LEU A 162 -22.48 24.86 -4.92
C LEU A 162 -22.49 23.70 -3.92
N ALA A 163 -23.66 23.26 -3.46
CA ALA A 163 -23.75 22.14 -2.54
C ALA A 163 -23.19 20.87 -3.18
N ASN A 164 -23.55 20.59 -4.44
CA ASN A 164 -23.07 19.42 -5.18
C ASN A 164 -21.57 19.49 -5.44
N PHE A 165 -21.08 20.68 -5.73
CA PHE A 165 -19.66 20.91 -5.88
C PHE A 165 -18.90 20.61 -4.58
N LEU A 166 -19.38 21.09 -3.43
CA LEU A 166 -18.74 20.84 -2.14
C LEU A 166 -18.79 19.37 -1.71
N THR A 167 -19.91 18.67 -1.96
CA THR A 167 -20.03 17.25 -1.64
C THR A 167 -19.21 16.37 -2.57
N SER A 168 -19.01 16.78 -3.83
CA SER A 168 -18.24 15.99 -4.78
C SER A 168 -16.74 16.24 -4.75
N THR A 169 -16.30 17.43 -4.29
CA THR A 169 -14.87 17.81 -4.24
C THR A 169 -14.26 17.83 -2.85
N GLY A 170 -15.08 17.94 -1.79
CA GLY A 170 -14.59 18.14 -0.43
C GLY A 170 -13.89 19.48 -0.18
N MET A 171 -13.97 20.44 -1.11
CA MET A 171 -13.36 21.76 -0.92
C MET A 171 -13.93 22.46 0.30
N ARG A 172 -13.14 23.34 0.95
CA ARG A 172 -13.68 24.23 1.97
C ARG A 172 -14.50 25.30 1.27
N ILE A 173 -15.55 25.79 1.93
CA ILE A 173 -16.43 26.83 1.37
C ILE A 173 -15.65 28.07 0.90
N GLY A 174 -14.64 28.50 1.66
CA GLY A 174 -13.81 29.65 1.26
C GLY A 174 -13.03 29.40 -0.03
N ASP A 175 -12.44 28.20 -0.17
CA ASP A 175 -11.70 27.80 -1.37
C ASP A 175 -12.65 27.71 -2.58
N ALA A 176 -13.79 27.03 -2.43
CA ALA A 176 -14.79 26.87 -3.50
C ALA A 176 -15.38 28.20 -3.99
N LEU A 177 -15.65 29.14 -3.08
CA LEU A 177 -16.19 30.45 -3.45
C LEU A 177 -15.14 31.36 -4.09
N SER A 178 -13.84 31.06 -3.95
CA SER A 178 -12.78 31.83 -4.61
C SER A 178 -12.57 31.47 -6.07
N LEU A 179 -13.15 30.36 -6.54
CA LEU A 179 -13.03 29.89 -7.92
C LEU A 179 -13.75 30.84 -8.89
N SER A 180 -13.18 30.97 -10.09
CA SER A 180 -13.73 31.69 -11.22
C SER A 180 -14.25 30.73 -12.31
N ILE A 181 -14.99 31.27 -13.29
CA ILE A 181 -15.39 30.50 -14.47
C ILE A 181 -14.16 30.01 -15.23
N SER A 182 -13.08 30.80 -15.28
CA SER A 182 -11.82 30.39 -15.89
C SER A 182 -11.22 29.15 -15.23
N ASP A 183 -11.36 29.01 -13.91
CA ASP A 183 -10.85 27.85 -13.17
C ASP A 183 -11.65 26.60 -13.51
N PHE A 184 -12.96 26.74 -13.69
CA PHE A 184 -13.81 25.62 -14.13
C PHE A 184 -13.48 25.18 -15.56
N MET A 185 -13.37 26.12 -16.51
CA MET A 185 -12.94 25.81 -17.88
C MET A 185 -11.59 25.07 -17.91
N LYS A 186 -10.64 25.49 -17.05
CA LYS A 186 -9.34 24.83 -16.92
C LYS A 186 -9.46 23.45 -16.29
N ALA A 187 -10.30 23.30 -15.27
CA ALA A 187 -10.51 22.01 -14.62
C ALA A 187 -11.13 20.97 -15.58
N THR A 188 -11.86 21.40 -16.60
CA THR A 188 -12.51 20.53 -17.60
C THR A 188 -11.83 20.52 -18.98
N GLU A 189 -10.63 21.10 -19.10
CA GLU A 189 -9.96 21.34 -20.38
C GLU A 189 -9.63 20.08 -21.19
N GLU A 190 -9.68 18.90 -20.58
CA GLU A 190 -9.48 17.64 -21.29
C GLU A 190 -10.68 17.23 -22.17
N TYR A 191 -11.85 17.82 -21.94
CA TYR A 191 -13.09 17.47 -22.64
C TYR A 191 -13.44 18.46 -23.75
N HIS A 192 -12.74 19.60 -23.83
CA HIS A 192 -13.06 20.66 -24.77
C HIS A 192 -11.85 21.57 -25.04
N ASP A 193 -11.91 22.33 -26.13
CA ASP A 193 -10.89 23.31 -26.53
C ASP A 193 -11.41 24.77 -26.48
N PHE A 194 -12.58 25.00 -25.88
CA PHE A 194 -13.20 26.33 -25.81
C PHE A 194 -12.31 27.36 -25.13
N VAL A 195 -12.00 28.43 -25.86
CA VAL A 195 -11.31 29.61 -25.34
C VAL A 195 -12.29 30.70 -24.94
N ASP A 196 -13.44 30.84 -25.60
CA ASP A 196 -14.45 31.83 -25.23
C ASP A 196 -15.42 31.29 -24.17
N VAL A 197 -15.83 32.17 -23.25
CA VAL A 197 -16.69 31.79 -22.12
C VAL A 197 -18.14 31.55 -22.54
N GLU A 198 -18.64 32.31 -23.51
CA GLU A 198 -20.01 32.17 -24.01
C GLU A 198 -20.13 30.88 -24.83
N ASP A 199 -19.14 30.60 -25.69
CA ASP A 199 -19.06 29.36 -26.45
C ASP A 199 -18.96 28.13 -25.55
N PHE A 200 -18.15 28.21 -24.48
CA PHE A 200 -18.05 27.16 -23.46
C PHE A 200 -19.41 26.94 -22.76
N ILE A 201 -20.08 27.99 -22.30
CA ILE A 201 -21.37 27.87 -21.60
C ILE A 201 -22.43 27.23 -22.51
N ASP A 202 -22.42 27.55 -23.80
CA ASP A 202 -23.42 27.03 -24.74
C ASP A 202 -23.13 25.59 -25.16
N ASN A 203 -21.85 25.26 -25.40
CA ASN A 203 -21.48 24.05 -26.14
C ASN A 203 -20.59 23.07 -25.36
N ALA A 204 -20.22 23.36 -24.10
CA ALA A 204 -19.49 22.41 -23.28
C ALA A 204 -20.23 21.06 -23.21
N PRO A 205 -19.50 19.93 -23.36
CA PRO A 205 -20.10 18.62 -23.25
C PRO A 205 -20.68 18.42 -21.84
N GLU A 206 -21.72 17.62 -21.77
CA GLU A 206 -22.23 17.13 -20.49
C GLU A 206 -21.29 16.05 -19.93
N ASP A 207 -21.46 15.73 -18.65
CA ASP A 207 -20.77 14.64 -17.96
C ASP A 207 -19.24 14.76 -17.88
N MET A 208 -18.73 15.99 -17.77
CA MET A 208 -17.31 16.25 -17.52
C MET A 208 -16.94 16.00 -16.05
N ILE A 209 -15.76 15.42 -15.79
CA ILE A 209 -15.17 15.33 -14.45
C ILE A 209 -14.10 16.41 -14.31
N GLY A 210 -14.40 17.48 -13.59
CA GLY A 210 -13.42 18.56 -13.39
C GLY A 210 -12.27 18.10 -12.49
N GLN A 211 -11.03 18.35 -12.93
CA GLN A 211 -9.80 18.09 -12.19
C GLN A 211 -9.28 19.38 -11.54
N TRP A 212 -9.28 19.41 -10.21
CA TRP A 212 -8.92 20.59 -9.42
C TRP A 212 -7.57 20.39 -8.75
N VAL A 213 -6.65 21.31 -9.02
CA VAL A 213 -5.31 21.29 -8.43
C VAL A 213 -5.01 22.67 -7.86
N PHE A 214 -4.98 22.79 -6.54
CA PHE A 214 -4.85 24.08 -5.86
C PHE A 214 -4.21 23.95 -4.47
N GLU A 215 -3.76 25.05 -3.90
CA GLU A 215 -3.31 25.12 -2.51
C GLU A 215 -4.43 25.75 -1.67
N PRO A 216 -5.02 25.04 -0.69
CA PRO A 216 -6.10 25.60 0.10
C PRO A 216 -5.62 26.81 0.90
N HIS A 217 -6.40 27.89 0.94
CA HIS A 217 -5.99 29.17 1.53
C HIS A 217 -5.55 29.04 3.01
N LYS A 218 -6.16 28.12 3.76
CA LYS A 218 -5.81 27.86 5.17
C LYS A 218 -4.43 27.21 5.34
N THR A 219 -3.97 26.45 4.35
CA THR A 219 -2.76 25.62 4.43
C THR A 219 -1.71 26.00 3.39
N GLU A 220 -1.93 27.08 2.64
CA GLU A 220 -1.02 27.63 1.64
C GLU A 220 0.39 27.86 2.21
N ARG A 221 0.49 28.43 3.42
CA ARG A 221 1.77 28.63 4.13
C ARG A 221 2.56 27.34 4.39
N HIS A 222 1.91 26.18 4.30
CA HIS A 222 2.53 24.87 4.49
C HIS A 222 2.81 24.13 3.17
N GLY A 223 2.53 24.76 2.02
CA GLY A 223 2.69 24.18 0.69
C GLY A 223 1.89 22.89 0.50
N VAL A 224 0.72 22.78 1.15
CA VAL A 224 -0.13 21.59 1.05
C VAL A 224 -0.95 21.72 -0.22
N LYS A 225 -0.60 20.92 -1.22
CA LYS A 225 -1.31 20.82 -2.49
C LYS A 225 -2.52 19.89 -2.34
N CYS A 226 -3.68 20.35 -2.77
CA CYS A 226 -4.90 19.58 -2.88
C CYS A 226 -5.10 19.17 -4.35
N ILE A 227 -5.45 17.90 -4.56
CA ILE A 227 -5.82 17.37 -5.88
C ILE A 227 -7.18 16.71 -5.68
N THR A 228 -8.24 17.28 -6.23
CA THR A 228 -9.60 16.74 -6.08
C THR A 228 -10.35 16.77 -7.40
N PHE A 229 -11.51 16.14 -7.45
CA PHE A 229 -12.34 16.02 -8.63
C PHE A 229 -13.79 16.29 -8.26
N ASN A 230 -14.59 16.81 -9.18
CA ASN A 230 -16.04 16.86 -9.02
C ASN A 230 -16.72 15.79 -9.87
N SER A 231 -17.92 15.38 -9.47
CA SER A 231 -18.71 14.40 -10.22
C SER A 231 -19.26 15.00 -11.52
N THR A 232 -19.63 14.15 -12.47
CA THR A 232 -20.31 14.54 -13.71
C THR A 232 -21.57 15.37 -13.43
N HIS A 233 -22.39 14.92 -12.47
CA HIS A 233 -23.57 15.63 -12.01
C HIS A 233 -23.27 17.05 -11.53
N SER A 234 -22.16 17.23 -10.79
CA SER A 234 -21.73 18.56 -10.35
C SER A 234 -21.36 19.47 -11.52
N SER A 235 -20.68 18.96 -12.55
CA SER A 235 -20.35 19.76 -13.75
C SER A 235 -21.62 20.18 -14.50
N ASN A 236 -22.57 19.27 -14.67
CA ASN A 236 -23.84 19.54 -15.35
C ASN A 236 -24.65 20.62 -14.62
N LEU A 237 -24.71 20.55 -13.29
CA LEU A 237 -25.37 21.58 -12.47
C LEU A 237 -24.67 22.93 -12.55
N ILE A 238 -23.33 22.96 -12.67
CA ILE A 238 -22.58 24.21 -12.86
C ILE A 238 -22.92 24.80 -14.24
N LEU A 239 -22.89 24.01 -15.31
CA LEU A 239 -23.26 24.48 -16.65
C LEU A 239 -24.72 24.97 -16.71
N GLN A 240 -25.65 24.24 -16.12
CA GLN A 240 -27.05 24.65 -16.03
C GLN A 240 -27.21 25.99 -15.31
N TYR A 241 -26.47 26.19 -14.21
CA TYR A 241 -26.43 27.45 -13.49
C TYR A 241 -25.87 28.60 -14.34
N LEU A 242 -24.75 28.40 -15.04
CA LEU A 242 -24.15 29.42 -15.90
C LEU A 242 -25.06 29.79 -17.07
N ARG A 243 -25.69 28.79 -17.72
CA ARG A 243 -26.72 28.99 -18.75
C ARG A 243 -27.92 29.76 -18.21
N HIS A 244 -28.35 29.49 -16.97
CA HIS A 244 -29.43 30.24 -16.33
C HIS A 244 -29.07 31.71 -16.13
N ILE A 245 -27.85 32.02 -15.67
CA ILE A 245 -27.40 33.42 -15.57
C ILE A 245 -27.43 34.10 -16.94
N LYS A 246 -26.82 33.45 -17.94
CA LYS A 246 -26.74 33.97 -19.31
C LYS A 246 -28.11 34.27 -19.92
N ASN A 247 -29.03 33.30 -19.85
CA ASN A 247 -30.28 33.34 -20.60
C ASN A 247 -31.43 34.02 -19.86
N GLN A 248 -31.46 33.95 -18.53
CA GLN A 248 -32.58 34.46 -17.74
C GLN A 248 -32.23 35.74 -17.00
N TYR A 249 -31.03 35.84 -16.43
CA TYR A 249 -30.68 36.96 -15.57
C TYR A 249 -30.17 38.17 -16.37
N LEU A 250 -29.18 37.97 -17.25
CA LEU A 250 -28.56 39.07 -18.00
C LEU A 250 -29.51 39.84 -18.92
N PRO A 251 -30.40 39.21 -19.70
CA PRO A 251 -31.32 39.93 -20.56
C PRO A 251 -32.27 40.83 -19.75
N ASN A 252 -32.74 40.34 -18.60
CA ASN A 252 -33.61 41.11 -17.70
C ASN A 252 -32.90 42.30 -17.07
N LYS A 253 -31.59 42.21 -16.82
CA LYS A 253 -30.78 43.32 -16.33
C LYS A 253 -30.45 44.35 -17.41
N ASN A 254 -30.06 43.89 -18.61
CA ASN A 254 -29.76 44.76 -19.74
C ASN A 254 -30.99 45.60 -20.14
N LYS A 255 -32.20 45.01 -20.14
CA LYS A 255 -33.46 45.74 -20.34
C LYS A 255 -33.67 46.88 -19.34
N LYS A 256 -33.20 46.74 -18.10
CA LYS A 256 -33.34 47.77 -17.06
C LYS A 256 -32.30 48.89 -17.17
N ARG A 257 -31.18 48.68 -17.87
CA ARG A 257 -30.02 49.58 -17.87
C ARG A 257 -29.95 50.54 -19.07
N ASN A 258 -30.85 50.46 -20.04
CA ASN A 258 -30.77 51.19 -21.32
C ASN A 258 -29.45 50.90 -22.07
N GLU A 259 -29.52 49.83 -22.88
CA GLU A 259 -28.73 49.37 -24.05
C GLU A 259 -27.24 49.66 -24.28
N ASP A 260 -26.60 50.67 -23.70
CA ASP A 260 -25.21 51.01 -24.06
C ASP A 260 -24.14 50.14 -23.36
N SER A 261 -24.50 49.40 -22.32
CA SER A 261 -23.59 48.43 -21.66
C SER A 261 -24.24 47.07 -21.50
N LYS A 262 -24.25 46.26 -22.57
CA LYS A 262 -24.65 44.84 -22.47
C LYS A 262 -23.69 44.13 -21.54
N LEU A 263 -24.16 43.79 -20.35
CA LEU A 263 -23.40 42.97 -19.41
C LEU A 263 -23.19 41.59 -20.06
N LYS A 264 -21.93 41.16 -20.13
CA LYS A 264 -21.51 39.86 -20.68
C LYS A 264 -20.80 39.06 -19.61
N ILE A 265 -20.95 37.73 -19.65
CA ILE A 265 -20.23 36.85 -18.74
C ILE A 265 -18.73 36.97 -19.06
N SER A 266 -17.89 36.94 -18.02
CA SER A 266 -16.44 37.01 -18.17
C SER A 266 -15.79 35.85 -17.42
N LYS A 267 -14.66 35.37 -17.95
CA LYS A 267 -13.80 34.36 -17.32
C LYS A 267 -13.44 34.66 -15.87
N LYS A 268 -13.33 35.96 -15.52
CA LYS A 268 -12.95 36.43 -14.18
C LYS A 268 -14.10 36.43 -13.17
N TRP A 269 -15.34 36.22 -13.61
CA TRP A 269 -16.46 36.17 -12.68
C TRP A 269 -16.33 34.96 -11.76
N ALA A 270 -16.80 35.13 -10.54
CA ALA A 270 -16.86 34.04 -9.58
C ALA A 270 -17.73 32.90 -10.13
N LEU A 271 -17.23 31.67 -9.97
CA LEU A 271 -17.95 30.45 -10.35
C LEU A 271 -19.26 30.32 -9.56
N PHE A 272 -19.28 30.80 -8.32
CA PHE A 272 -20.47 30.84 -7.45
C PHE A 272 -20.71 32.26 -6.96
N GLY A 273 -21.28 33.08 -7.86
CA GLY A 273 -21.46 34.51 -7.64
C GLY A 273 -22.66 34.90 -6.78
N SER A 274 -22.56 36.06 -6.12
CA SER A 274 -23.66 36.66 -5.35
C SER A 274 -24.68 37.35 -6.26
N ARG A 275 -25.97 37.01 -6.11
CA ARG A 275 -27.05 37.70 -6.85
C ARG A 275 -27.10 39.21 -6.59
N ARG A 276 -26.68 39.67 -5.40
CA ARG A 276 -26.63 41.10 -5.04
C ARG A 276 -25.56 41.85 -5.82
N GLU A 277 -24.48 41.16 -6.14
CA GLU A 277 -23.33 41.69 -6.88
C GLU A 277 -23.34 41.17 -8.32
N GLU A 278 -24.55 40.90 -8.83
CA GLU A 278 -24.83 40.50 -10.22
C GLU A 278 -24.04 39.28 -10.69
N TYR A 279 -23.70 38.39 -9.75
CA TYR A 279 -22.91 37.18 -9.96
C TYR A 279 -21.45 37.42 -10.40
N VAL A 280 -20.99 38.68 -10.40
CA VAL A 280 -19.60 39.03 -10.74
C VAL A 280 -18.66 38.57 -9.63
N ASN A 281 -19.04 38.89 -8.40
CA ASN A 281 -18.23 38.67 -7.21
C ASN A 281 -18.69 37.42 -6.44
N PRO A 282 -17.77 36.79 -5.70
CA PRO A 282 -18.08 35.56 -4.97
C PRO A 282 -19.10 35.79 -3.86
N MET A 283 -19.90 34.77 -3.57
CA MET A 283 -20.72 34.79 -2.36
C MET A 283 -19.83 34.90 -1.11
N LYS A 284 -20.34 35.55 -0.06
CA LYS A 284 -19.69 35.52 1.25
C LYS A 284 -20.01 34.19 1.96
N PRO A 285 -19.03 33.50 2.58
CA PRO A 285 -19.29 32.26 3.32
C PRO A 285 -20.40 32.40 4.37
N THR A 286 -20.48 33.56 5.04
CA THR A 286 -21.53 33.89 6.01
C THR A 286 -22.92 33.93 5.38
N SER A 287 -23.05 34.48 4.16
CA SER A 287 -24.32 34.49 3.42
C SER A 287 -24.78 33.06 3.07
N VAL A 288 -23.84 32.19 2.66
CA VAL A 288 -24.17 30.78 2.38
C VAL A 288 -24.62 30.09 3.67
N ALA A 289 -23.88 30.26 4.76
CA ALA A 289 -24.21 29.67 6.06
C ALA A 289 -25.59 30.12 6.57
N THR A 290 -25.94 31.41 6.47
CA THR A 290 -27.25 31.93 6.86
C THR A 290 -28.37 31.30 6.03
N GLN A 291 -28.23 31.27 4.70
CA GLN A 291 -29.27 30.70 3.83
C GLN A 291 -29.44 29.20 4.05
N TRP A 292 -28.34 28.47 4.25
CA TRP A 292 -28.38 27.04 4.52
C TRP A 292 -28.89 26.73 5.92
N GLY A 293 -28.69 27.63 6.89
CA GLY A 293 -29.27 27.52 8.23
C GLY A 293 -30.80 27.47 8.22
N GLU A 294 -31.45 28.26 7.35
CA GLU A 294 -32.91 28.19 7.19
C GLU A 294 -33.38 26.86 6.57
N LYS A 295 -32.59 26.31 5.63
CA LYS A 295 -32.84 24.98 5.07
C LYS A 295 -32.63 23.88 6.10
N ASN A 296 -31.61 24.01 6.94
CA ASN A 296 -31.33 23.09 8.02
C ASN A 296 -32.50 23.02 9.00
N LYS A 297 -33.11 24.15 9.38
CA LYS A 297 -34.31 24.15 10.26
C LYS A 297 -35.46 23.32 9.67
N LYS A 298 -35.75 23.48 8.37
CA LYS A 298 -36.78 22.70 7.68
C LYS A 298 -36.43 21.21 7.64
N PHE A 299 -35.17 20.89 7.38
CA PHE A 299 -34.66 19.52 7.38
C PHE A 299 -34.79 18.85 8.76
N HIS A 300 -34.41 19.54 9.84
CA HIS A 300 -34.59 19.02 11.20
C HIS A 300 -36.05 18.73 11.50
N LEU A 301 -36.97 19.63 11.15
CA LEU A 301 -38.41 19.40 11.34
C LEU A 301 -38.92 18.19 10.53
N TRP A 302 -38.45 18.04 9.29
CA TRP A 302 -38.78 16.87 8.48
C TRP A 302 -38.29 15.57 9.13
N LYS A 303 -37.05 15.52 9.59
CA LYS A 303 -36.50 14.35 10.30
C LYS A 303 -37.20 14.06 11.62
N GLU A 304 -37.49 15.08 12.40
CA GLU A 304 -38.28 14.94 13.63
C GLU A 304 -39.64 14.29 13.34
N ASN A 305 -40.33 14.71 12.28
CA ASN A 305 -41.60 14.09 11.89
C ASN A 305 -41.44 12.64 11.43
N GLN A 306 -40.34 12.29 10.75
CA GLN A 306 -40.04 10.89 10.41
C GLN A 306 -39.84 10.03 11.67
N ILE A 307 -39.09 10.53 12.66
CA ILE A 307 -38.88 9.83 13.94
C ILE A 307 -40.20 9.67 14.69
N LYS A 308 -41.04 10.72 14.75
CA LYS A 308 -42.39 10.63 15.35
C LYS A 308 -43.26 9.58 14.66
N GLN A 309 -43.20 9.49 13.32
CA GLN A 309 -43.91 8.46 12.58
C GLN A 309 -43.36 7.05 12.91
N GLN A 310 -42.04 6.90 13.04
CA GLN A 310 -41.42 5.63 13.43
C GLN A 310 -41.84 5.20 14.85
N ILE A 311 -42.03 6.14 15.78
CA ILE A 311 -42.60 5.86 17.11
C ILE A 311 -44.06 5.40 16.99
N ALA A 312 -44.87 6.10 16.18
CA ALA A 312 -46.26 5.71 15.95
C ALA A 312 -46.39 4.32 15.29
N ASP A 313 -45.44 3.96 14.42
CA ASP A 313 -45.33 2.65 13.79
C ASP A 313 -44.77 1.56 14.74
N GLY A 314 -44.35 1.91 15.95
CA GLY A 314 -43.72 0.98 16.91
C GLY A 314 -42.30 0.54 16.54
N LYS A 315 -41.61 1.27 15.65
CA LYS A 315 -40.23 0.97 15.22
C LYS A 315 -39.16 1.50 16.20
N ILE A 316 -39.50 2.57 16.93
CA ILE A 316 -38.63 3.23 17.92
C ILE A 316 -39.47 3.46 19.17
N SER A 317 -38.85 3.39 20.36
CA SER A 317 -39.54 3.70 21.61
C SER A 317 -39.68 5.21 21.83
N GLU A 318 -40.65 5.64 22.65
CA GLU A 318 -40.78 7.06 23.01
C GLU A 318 -39.59 7.55 23.86
N GLU A 319 -38.96 6.66 24.63
CA GLU A 319 -37.78 6.95 25.44
C GLU A 319 -36.55 7.31 24.57
N ASP A 320 -36.43 6.69 23.39
CA ASP A 320 -35.33 6.94 22.45
C ASP A 320 -35.49 8.23 21.64
N PHE A 321 -36.63 8.92 21.72
CA PHE A 321 -36.93 10.09 20.88
C PHE A 321 -35.87 11.19 20.98
N THR A 322 -35.45 11.52 22.21
CA THR A 322 -34.46 12.58 22.45
C THR A 322 -33.10 12.20 21.88
N ASP A 323 -32.70 10.94 22.04
CA ASP A 323 -31.44 10.45 21.50
C ASP A 323 -31.44 10.47 19.98
N GLU A 324 -32.52 10.02 19.33
CA GLU A 324 -32.66 10.07 17.86
C GLU A 324 -32.67 11.52 17.31
N LEU A 325 -33.24 12.49 18.03
CA LEU A 325 -33.15 13.89 17.64
C LEU A 325 -31.71 14.41 17.65
N LEU A 326 -30.89 13.96 18.60
CA LEU A 326 -29.46 14.30 18.64
C LEU A 326 -28.68 13.67 17.47
N LYS A 327 -29.21 12.59 16.86
CA LYS A 327 -28.63 11.93 15.67
C LYS A 327 -28.90 12.66 14.36
N ILE A 328 -29.74 13.69 14.35
CA ILE A 328 -30.06 14.41 13.11
C ILE A 328 -28.83 15.25 12.68
N PRO A 329 -28.25 14.98 11.49
CA PRO A 329 -27.07 15.71 11.02
C PRO A 329 -27.40 17.19 10.79
N ARG A 330 -26.44 18.07 11.07
CA ARG A 330 -26.61 19.51 10.74
C ARG A 330 -26.21 19.74 9.29
N PHE A 331 -27.02 20.47 8.55
CA PHE A 331 -26.69 20.92 7.20
C PHE A 331 -26.01 22.29 7.20
N HIS A 332 -24.71 22.29 6.88
CA HIS A 332 -23.92 23.49 6.61
C HIS A 332 -22.77 23.14 5.65
N PRO A 333 -22.03 24.12 5.08
CA PRO A 333 -20.98 23.84 4.10
C PRO A 333 -19.91 22.83 4.55
N HIS A 334 -19.55 22.84 5.83
CA HIS A 334 -18.59 21.86 6.34
C HIS A 334 -19.14 20.42 6.38
N THR A 335 -20.46 20.21 6.47
CA THR A 335 -21.08 18.88 6.45
C THR A 335 -21.00 18.28 5.05
N CYS A 336 -21.11 19.09 4.00
CA CYS A 336 -20.86 18.63 2.63
C CYS A 336 -19.44 18.09 2.46
N ARG A 337 -18.45 18.76 3.07
CA ARG A 337 -17.07 18.28 3.10
C ARG A 337 -16.92 17.00 3.96
N LYS A 338 -17.62 16.89 5.10
CA LYS A 338 -17.62 15.64 5.90
C LYS A 338 -18.21 14.48 5.13
N TYR A 339 -19.32 14.71 4.41
CA TYR A 339 -19.92 13.73 3.52
C TYR A 339 -18.89 13.24 2.50
N PHE A 340 -18.23 14.15 1.78
CA PHE A 340 -17.14 13.81 0.86
C PHE A 340 -16.06 12.95 1.53
N ILE A 341 -15.48 13.43 2.64
CA ILE A 341 -14.40 12.75 3.37
C ILE A 341 -14.83 11.33 3.76
N SER A 342 -16.02 11.19 4.33
CA SER A 342 -16.54 9.88 4.77
C SER A 342 -16.76 8.92 3.60
N THR A 343 -17.26 9.42 2.47
CA THR A 343 -17.48 8.63 1.26
C THR A 343 -16.15 8.22 0.63
N VAL A 344 -15.18 9.14 0.55
CA VAL A 344 -13.83 8.84 0.07
C VAL A 344 -13.16 7.80 0.97
N ALA A 345 -13.18 7.99 2.29
CA ALA A 345 -12.60 7.05 3.24
C ALA A 345 -13.22 5.64 3.14
N LYS A 346 -14.55 5.56 2.95
CA LYS A 346 -15.26 4.30 2.82
C LYS A 346 -14.92 3.54 1.54
N ASN A 347 -14.69 4.23 0.42
CA ASN A 347 -14.54 3.58 -0.89
C ASN A 347 -13.10 3.56 -1.44
N CYS A 348 -12.22 4.45 -1.01
CA CYS A 348 -10.87 4.56 -1.56
C CYS A 348 -9.88 3.55 -0.95
N GLY A 349 -9.95 3.29 0.35
CA GLY A 349 -9.02 2.43 1.09
C GLY A 349 -7.58 2.95 1.25
N ASP A 350 -7.12 3.86 0.39
CA ASP A 350 -5.78 4.47 0.44
C ASP A 350 -5.79 5.82 1.15
N ILE A 351 -5.30 5.84 2.40
CA ILE A 351 -5.27 7.03 3.27
C ILE A 351 -4.50 8.22 2.67
N ARG A 352 -3.49 7.96 1.81
CA ARG A 352 -2.73 9.03 1.16
C ARG A 352 -3.54 9.69 0.05
N VAL A 353 -4.26 8.89 -0.72
CA VAL A 353 -5.18 9.41 -1.73
C VAL A 353 -6.31 10.20 -1.06
N CYS A 354 -6.86 9.70 0.05
CA CYS A 354 -7.82 10.47 0.86
C CYS A 354 -7.24 11.82 1.30
N ALA A 355 -6.03 11.84 1.89
CA ALA A 355 -5.40 13.09 2.34
C ALA A 355 -5.19 14.11 1.22
N LEU A 356 -4.81 13.65 0.01
CA LEU A 356 -4.64 14.50 -1.18
C LEU A 356 -5.97 15.05 -1.70
N LEU A 357 -7.01 14.21 -1.77
CA LEU A 357 -8.37 14.60 -2.16
C LEU A 357 -8.97 15.62 -1.19
N GLU A 358 -8.64 15.52 0.10
CA GLU A 358 -9.17 16.38 1.15
C GLU A 358 -8.36 17.67 1.33
N GLY A 359 -7.12 17.72 0.85
CA GLY A 359 -6.18 18.79 1.17
C GLY A 359 -5.85 18.82 2.66
N HIS A 360 -5.58 17.65 3.24
CA HIS A 360 -5.02 17.48 4.57
C HIS A 360 -3.50 17.36 4.49
N SER A 361 -2.79 17.80 5.53
CA SER A 361 -1.36 17.53 5.62
C SER A 361 -1.14 16.04 5.75
N ASP A 362 -0.14 15.51 5.05
CA ASP A 362 0.26 14.12 5.22
C ASP A 362 0.50 13.84 6.71
N GLY A 363 -0.13 12.79 7.24
CA GLY A 363 0.01 12.40 8.64
C GLY A 363 1.44 12.03 9.03
N LEU A 364 2.31 11.82 8.05
CA LEU A 364 3.71 11.46 8.20
C LEU A 364 4.58 12.60 7.62
N PRO A 365 5.26 13.41 8.46
CA PRO A 365 6.04 14.57 8.02
C PRO A 365 7.10 14.27 6.94
N ASN A 366 7.65 13.06 6.96
CA ASN A 366 8.70 12.62 6.03
C ASN A 366 8.16 12.05 4.72
N ASP A 367 6.85 11.83 4.57
CA ASP A 367 6.28 11.07 3.45
C ASP A 367 6.21 11.88 2.14
N LYS A 368 6.19 13.22 2.26
CA LYS A 368 6.16 14.17 1.14
C LYS A 368 7.27 13.95 0.10
N SER A 369 8.43 13.44 0.52
CA SER A 369 9.57 13.19 -0.37
C SER A 369 9.51 11.85 -1.09
N TYR A 370 8.78 10.86 -0.56
CA TYR A 370 8.88 9.47 -1.03
C TYR A 370 7.75 9.04 -1.96
N VAL A 371 6.58 9.69 -1.90
CA VAL A 371 5.41 9.23 -2.66
C VAL A 371 4.74 10.42 -3.37
N LYS A 372 5.23 10.74 -4.57
CA LYS A 372 4.53 11.66 -5.49
C LYS A 372 3.63 10.84 -6.40
N LYS A 373 2.38 10.61 -5.99
CA LYS A 373 1.37 10.02 -6.89
C LYS A 373 1.10 10.98 -8.05
N LYS A 374 0.98 10.44 -9.26
CA LYS A 374 0.63 11.26 -10.44
C LYS A 374 -0.85 11.60 -10.37
N VAL A 375 -1.23 12.80 -10.81
CA VAL A 375 -2.64 13.24 -10.84
C VAL A 375 -3.52 12.23 -11.60
N LYS A 376 -3.00 11.66 -12.68
CA LYS A 376 -3.69 10.62 -13.47
C LYS A 376 -4.06 9.38 -12.65
N GLU A 377 -3.16 8.89 -11.81
CA GLU A 377 -3.41 7.72 -10.95
C GLU A 377 -4.48 8.02 -9.90
N ILE A 378 -4.45 9.22 -9.30
CA ILE A 378 -5.46 9.66 -8.32
C ILE A 378 -6.83 9.76 -9.01
N LYS A 379 -6.86 10.25 -10.25
CA LYS A 379 -8.07 10.35 -11.05
C LYS A 379 -8.66 8.98 -11.37
N GLU A 380 -7.84 8.02 -11.78
CA GLU A 380 -8.29 6.64 -12.03
C GLU A 380 -8.90 6.03 -10.78
N ILE A 381 -8.30 6.24 -9.60
CA ILE A 381 -8.85 5.82 -8.31
C ILE A 381 -10.19 6.52 -8.03
N TYR A 382 -10.28 7.83 -8.28
CA TYR A 382 -11.51 8.58 -8.09
C TYR A 382 -12.65 8.04 -8.97
N ILE A 383 -12.39 7.87 -10.27
CA ILE A 383 -13.39 7.38 -11.23
C ILE A 383 -13.87 5.99 -10.84
N ASN A 384 -12.95 5.07 -10.56
CA ASN A 384 -13.29 3.66 -10.35
C ASN A 384 -13.97 3.39 -9.00
N ASN A 385 -13.64 4.17 -7.97
CA ASN A 385 -14.04 3.84 -6.60
C ASN A 385 -14.93 4.90 -5.92
N ILE A 386 -14.86 6.17 -6.33
CA ILE A 386 -15.41 7.28 -5.56
C ILE A 386 -16.54 7.99 -6.30
N HIS A 387 -16.40 8.17 -7.62
CA HIS A 387 -17.26 9.00 -8.45
C HIS A 387 -18.75 8.66 -8.27
N ASP A 388 -19.11 7.39 -8.42
CA ASP A 388 -20.51 6.95 -8.37
C ASP A 388 -21.12 7.11 -6.98
N ALA A 389 -20.32 6.93 -5.92
CA ALA A 389 -20.75 7.12 -4.54
C ALA A 389 -21.01 8.59 -4.18
N LEU A 390 -20.37 9.52 -4.91
CA LEU A 390 -20.56 10.98 -4.75
C LEU A 390 -21.58 11.56 -5.74
N SER A 391 -21.97 10.80 -6.77
CA SER A 391 -22.99 11.21 -7.73
C SER A 391 -24.39 11.05 -7.13
N LEU A 392 -25.24 12.07 -7.29
CA LEU A 392 -26.63 12.00 -6.84
C LEU A 392 -27.53 11.29 -7.81
N ASP A 393 -27.28 11.47 -9.10
CA ASP A 393 -28.00 10.77 -10.14
C ASP A 393 -27.60 9.28 -10.08
N ASN A 394 -28.55 8.39 -10.36
CA ASN A 394 -28.25 7.02 -10.75
C ASN A 394 -27.66 7.04 -12.17
N VAL A 395 -26.53 7.71 -12.34
CA VAL A 395 -25.79 7.68 -13.61
C VAL A 395 -25.06 6.34 -13.59
N GLU A 396 -25.51 5.41 -14.43
CA GLU A 396 -24.55 4.43 -14.96
C GLU A 396 -23.48 5.26 -15.65
N THR A 397 -22.30 5.36 -15.05
CA THR A 397 -21.13 5.98 -15.67
C THR A 397 -20.75 5.15 -16.89
N LYS A 398 -21.45 5.38 -18.00
CA LYS A 398 -20.94 5.07 -19.31
C LYS A 398 -19.85 6.09 -19.55
N ILE A 399 -18.61 5.67 -19.34
CA ILE A 399 -17.47 6.36 -19.96
C ILE A 399 -17.83 6.45 -21.43
N VAL A 400 -18.28 7.63 -21.88
CA VAL A 400 -18.54 7.93 -23.29
C VAL A 400 -17.17 7.97 -23.93
N THR A 401 -16.72 6.76 -24.20
CA THR A 401 -15.66 6.43 -25.12
C THR A 401 -16.18 6.96 -26.45
N ASN A 402 -15.44 7.89 -27.05
CA ASN A 402 -15.72 8.53 -28.34
C ASN A 402 -16.28 7.49 -29.34
N LYS A 403 -17.06 7.85 -30.37
CA LYS A 403 -17.52 6.85 -31.38
C LYS A 403 -16.36 5.98 -31.92
N GLU A 404 -15.17 6.58 -32.05
CA GLU A 404 -13.93 5.88 -32.38
C GLU A 404 -13.51 4.85 -31.32
N THR A 405 -13.73 5.16 -30.05
CA THR A 405 -13.42 4.32 -28.89
C THR A 405 -14.48 3.23 -28.66
N GLU A 406 -15.77 3.44 -28.98
CA GLU A 406 -16.75 2.35 -29.09
C GLU A 406 -16.41 1.40 -30.25
N GLU A 407 -16.02 1.94 -31.41
CA GLU A 407 -15.51 1.12 -32.52
C GLU A 407 -14.22 0.40 -32.16
N LEU A 408 -13.31 1.06 -31.42
CA LEU A 408 -12.09 0.44 -30.91
C LEU A 408 -12.41 -0.64 -29.90
N ASN A 409 -13.33 -0.42 -28.96
CA ASN A 409 -13.73 -1.41 -27.96
C ASN A 409 -14.43 -2.60 -28.62
N LYS A 410 -15.20 -2.36 -29.69
CA LYS A 410 -15.76 -3.44 -30.52
C LYS A 410 -14.66 -4.21 -31.25
N LYS A 411 -13.68 -3.52 -31.84
CA LYS A 411 -12.50 -4.14 -32.46
C LYS A 411 -11.63 -4.89 -31.46
N VAL A 412 -11.46 -4.37 -30.24
CA VAL A 412 -10.72 -5.00 -29.14
C VAL A 412 -11.48 -6.22 -28.65
N SER A 413 -12.79 -6.15 -28.43
CA SER A 413 -13.61 -7.30 -28.06
C SER A 413 -13.61 -8.39 -29.15
N GLU A 414 -13.65 -8.00 -30.42
CA GLU A 414 -13.53 -8.94 -31.55
C GLU A 414 -12.11 -9.53 -31.65
N ALA A 415 -11.07 -8.74 -31.36
CA ALA A 415 -9.69 -9.19 -31.30
C ALA A 415 -9.45 -10.13 -30.13
N ASP A 416 -9.98 -9.84 -28.94
CA ASP A 416 -9.89 -10.68 -27.74
C ASP A 416 -10.56 -12.03 -27.98
N LYS A 417 -11.76 -12.04 -28.59
CA LYS A 417 -12.42 -13.30 -29.00
C LYS A 417 -11.58 -14.09 -30.01
N LYS A 418 -10.90 -13.42 -30.93
CA LYS A 418 -9.98 -14.09 -31.88
C LYS A 418 -8.72 -14.59 -31.18
N ILE A 419 -8.16 -13.84 -30.24
CA ILE A 419 -7.00 -14.23 -29.44
C ILE A 419 -7.38 -15.44 -28.58
N GLU A 420 -8.52 -15.43 -27.91
CA GLU A 420 -9.03 -16.55 -27.12
C GLU A 420 -9.23 -17.79 -28.00
N ALA A 421 -9.84 -17.63 -29.18
CA ALA A 421 -10.00 -18.73 -30.14
C ALA A 421 -8.65 -19.28 -30.64
N LEU A 422 -7.68 -18.41 -30.97
CA LEU A 422 -6.33 -18.82 -31.36
C LEU A 422 -5.55 -19.44 -30.20
N THR A 423 -5.74 -18.95 -28.98
CA THR A 423 -5.10 -19.48 -27.77
C THR A 423 -5.63 -20.87 -27.46
N ASN A 424 -6.93 -21.08 -27.58
CA ASN A 424 -7.55 -22.41 -27.45
C ASN A 424 -7.08 -23.35 -28.56
N GLN A 425 -6.99 -22.87 -29.81
CA GLN A 425 -6.45 -23.66 -30.93
C GLN A 425 -4.96 -24.00 -30.72
N ASN A 426 -4.17 -23.08 -30.17
CA ASN A 426 -2.76 -23.33 -29.86
C ASN A 426 -2.63 -24.28 -28.68
N ALA A 427 -3.44 -24.17 -27.63
CA ALA A 427 -3.45 -25.12 -26.54
C ALA A 427 -3.81 -26.55 -27.01
N GLU A 428 -4.72 -26.69 -27.98
CA GLU A 428 -4.99 -27.99 -28.63
C GLU A 428 -3.80 -28.48 -29.46
N LYS A 429 -3.10 -27.59 -30.17
CA LYS A 429 -1.88 -27.95 -30.92
C LYS A 429 -0.76 -28.35 -29.97
N ASP A 430 -0.57 -27.66 -28.86
CA ASP A 430 0.47 -27.94 -27.86
C ASP A 430 0.21 -29.31 -27.20
N LYS A 431 -1.06 -29.63 -26.88
CA LYS A 431 -1.43 -30.99 -26.45
C LYS A 431 -1.08 -32.05 -27.49
N LYS A 432 -1.36 -31.80 -28.77
CA LYS A 432 -0.98 -32.72 -29.86
C LYS A 432 0.54 -32.82 -30.03
N ILE A 433 1.28 -31.73 -29.86
CA ILE A 433 2.74 -31.73 -29.90
C ILE A 433 3.29 -32.55 -28.72
N GLU A 434 2.72 -32.43 -27.53
CA GLU A 434 3.12 -33.20 -26.36
C GLU A 434 2.85 -34.71 -26.56
N GLU A 435 1.69 -35.07 -27.10
CA GLU A 435 1.35 -36.46 -27.46
C GLU A 435 2.32 -37.02 -28.52
N LEU A 436 2.60 -36.26 -29.58
CA LEU A 436 3.55 -36.66 -30.61
C LEU A 436 4.97 -36.79 -30.06
N THR A 437 5.38 -35.90 -29.16
CA THR A 437 6.70 -35.95 -28.52
C THR A 437 6.84 -37.22 -27.65
N LYS A 438 5.80 -37.57 -26.89
CA LYS A 438 5.76 -38.84 -26.14
C LYS A 438 5.89 -40.05 -27.07
N LEU A 439 5.18 -40.05 -28.20
CA LEU A 439 5.24 -41.14 -29.17
C LEU A 439 6.63 -41.24 -29.83
N ILE A 440 7.24 -40.11 -30.18
CA ILE A 440 8.60 -40.06 -30.72
C ILE A 440 9.60 -40.63 -29.73
N ASN A 441 9.54 -40.21 -28.46
CA ASN A 441 10.46 -40.72 -27.43
C ASN A 441 10.30 -42.22 -27.20
N GLN A 442 9.06 -42.72 -27.13
CA GLN A 442 8.79 -44.17 -27.03
C GLN A 442 9.33 -44.95 -28.23
N THR A 443 9.18 -44.39 -29.43
CA THR A 443 9.70 -45.01 -30.66
C THR A 443 11.22 -44.99 -30.68
N GLN A 444 11.84 -43.89 -30.25
CA GLN A 444 13.28 -43.75 -30.17
C GLN A 444 13.88 -44.75 -29.16
N GLU A 445 13.28 -44.89 -27.97
CA GLU A 445 13.66 -45.91 -26.99
C GLU A 445 13.56 -47.33 -27.56
N GLN A 446 12.51 -47.63 -28.34
CA GLN A 446 12.37 -48.93 -29.00
C GLN A 446 13.46 -49.16 -30.06
N VAL A 447 13.79 -48.14 -30.84
CA VAL A 447 14.85 -48.19 -31.86
C VAL A 447 16.22 -48.36 -31.21
N ASP A 448 16.50 -47.61 -30.13
CA ASP A 448 17.76 -47.68 -29.40
C ASP A 448 17.91 -49.06 -28.74
N ASN A 449 16.85 -49.60 -28.14
CA ASN A 449 16.84 -50.95 -27.58
C ASN A 449 17.08 -52.04 -28.65
N LEU A 450 16.52 -51.89 -29.86
CA LEU A 450 16.75 -52.82 -30.96
C LEU A 450 18.18 -52.73 -31.51
N SER A 451 18.73 -51.52 -31.62
CA SER A 451 20.12 -51.26 -32.03
C SER A 451 21.11 -51.86 -31.04
N PHE A 452 20.87 -51.62 -29.75
CA PHE A 452 21.68 -52.11 -28.64
C PHE A 452 21.68 -53.64 -28.57
N ASN A 453 20.51 -54.28 -28.64
CA ASN A 453 20.42 -55.74 -28.62
C ASN A 453 21.13 -56.40 -29.81
N ARG A 454 21.14 -55.75 -30.98
CA ARG A 454 21.84 -56.25 -32.17
C ARG A 454 23.36 -56.15 -32.04
N ASN A 455 23.88 -55.05 -31.48
CA ASN A 455 25.31 -54.88 -31.23
C ASN A 455 25.83 -55.87 -30.17
N ARG A 456 25.10 -56.03 -29.07
CA ARG A 456 25.45 -56.98 -28.00
C ARG A 456 25.52 -58.43 -28.49
N SER A 457 24.56 -58.86 -29.32
CA SER A 457 24.59 -60.20 -29.92
C SER A 457 25.81 -60.40 -30.84
N ASN A 458 26.20 -59.37 -31.61
CA ASN A 458 27.41 -59.42 -32.43
C ASN A 458 28.70 -59.45 -31.60
N ILE A 459 28.80 -58.64 -30.55
CA ILE A 459 29.95 -58.63 -29.63
C ILE A 459 30.12 -59.99 -28.96
N GLN A 460 29.01 -60.57 -28.45
CA GLN A 460 29.02 -61.89 -27.84
C GLN A 460 29.53 -62.96 -28.82
N LYS A 461 29.05 -62.91 -30.06
CA LYS A 461 29.47 -63.85 -31.11
C LYS A 461 30.96 -63.72 -31.42
N ILE A 462 31.47 -62.49 -31.59
CA ILE A 462 32.89 -62.22 -31.87
C ILE A 462 33.79 -62.75 -30.75
N ILE A 463 33.44 -62.46 -29.50
CA ILE A 463 34.22 -62.92 -28.32
C ILE A 463 34.21 -64.44 -28.23
N PHE A 464 33.04 -65.05 -28.45
CA PHE A 464 32.90 -66.50 -28.41
C PHE A 464 33.74 -67.18 -29.49
N GLU A 465 33.65 -66.71 -30.73
CA GLU A 465 34.44 -67.24 -31.86
C GLU A 465 35.95 -67.08 -31.60
N TYR A 466 36.38 -65.92 -31.12
CA TYR A 466 37.79 -65.69 -30.79
C TYR A 466 38.27 -66.57 -29.64
N PHE A 467 37.48 -66.71 -28.58
CA PHE A 467 37.80 -67.54 -27.42
C PHE A 467 37.91 -69.02 -27.80
N ASP A 468 36.94 -69.53 -28.57
CA ASP A 468 36.91 -70.91 -29.04
C ASP A 468 38.13 -71.24 -29.90
N ASN A 469 38.54 -70.33 -30.78
CA ASN A 469 39.67 -70.54 -31.70
C ASN A 469 41.04 -70.48 -31.02
N ASN A 470 41.20 -69.70 -29.94
CA ASN A 470 42.53 -69.37 -29.40
C ASN A 470 42.81 -69.92 -27.99
N TYR A 471 41.78 -70.11 -27.15
CA TYR A 471 41.97 -70.40 -25.71
C TYR A 471 41.33 -71.72 -25.26
N LYS A 472 40.22 -72.13 -25.88
CA LYS A 472 39.41 -73.25 -25.40
C LYS A 472 40.17 -74.57 -25.28
N GLU A 473 40.87 -74.99 -26.34
CA GLU A 473 41.63 -76.26 -26.28
C GLU A 473 42.73 -76.20 -25.23
N ASN A 474 43.45 -75.08 -25.12
CA ASN A 474 44.50 -74.90 -24.14
C ASN A 474 43.96 -75.02 -22.70
N ILE A 475 42.82 -74.40 -22.41
CA ILE A 475 42.19 -74.47 -21.08
C ILE A 475 41.67 -75.88 -20.80
N LEU A 476 41.04 -76.54 -21.78
CA LEU A 476 40.53 -77.90 -21.62
C LEU A 476 41.65 -78.92 -21.37
N ASN A 477 42.81 -78.74 -21.99
CA ASN A 477 43.95 -79.64 -21.81
C ASN A 477 44.71 -79.42 -20.48
N GLN A 478 44.51 -78.28 -19.82
CA GLN A 478 45.14 -77.97 -18.53
C GLN A 478 44.38 -78.54 -17.32
N GLU A 479 43.12 -78.93 -17.48
CA GLU A 479 42.28 -79.44 -16.40
C GLU A 479 42.20 -80.97 -16.47
N GLU A 480 42.41 -81.66 -15.35
CA GLU A 480 42.33 -83.13 -15.29
C GLU A 480 40.90 -83.65 -15.53
N ASP A 481 39.89 -82.85 -15.18
CA ASP A 481 38.48 -83.12 -15.44
C ASP A 481 37.93 -82.18 -16.53
N VAL A 482 37.54 -82.78 -17.66
CA VAL A 482 36.95 -82.09 -18.81
C VAL A 482 35.68 -81.30 -18.43
N SER A 483 34.91 -81.76 -17.44
CA SER A 483 33.73 -81.07 -16.93
C SER A 483 34.09 -79.72 -16.30
N ILE A 484 35.16 -79.69 -15.49
CA ILE A 484 35.69 -78.49 -14.85
C ILE A 484 36.25 -77.54 -15.90
N GLY A 485 37.02 -78.04 -16.86
CA GLY A 485 37.55 -77.24 -17.97
C GLY A 485 36.45 -76.59 -18.83
N ARG A 486 35.34 -77.30 -19.09
CA ARG A 486 34.19 -76.73 -19.79
C ARG A 486 33.49 -75.64 -18.99
N LYS A 487 33.31 -75.84 -17.68
CA LYS A 487 32.73 -74.82 -16.79
C LYS A 487 33.60 -73.55 -16.77
N LYS A 488 34.92 -73.72 -16.63
CA LYS A 488 35.92 -72.64 -16.66
C LYS A 488 35.91 -71.87 -17.99
N CYS A 489 35.88 -72.58 -19.12
CA CYS A 489 35.76 -71.94 -20.45
C CYS A 489 34.48 -71.08 -20.57
N SER A 490 33.34 -71.61 -20.10
CA SER A 490 32.06 -70.88 -20.13
C SER A 490 32.11 -69.60 -19.30
N ILE A 491 32.65 -69.69 -18.08
CA ILE A 491 32.78 -68.54 -17.16
C ILE A 491 33.71 -67.47 -17.75
N LEU A 492 34.87 -67.87 -18.25
CA LEU A 492 35.85 -66.94 -18.84
C LEU A 492 35.30 -66.22 -20.06
N CYS A 493 34.58 -66.93 -20.94
CA CYS A 493 33.97 -66.33 -22.10
C CYS A 493 32.83 -65.34 -21.72
N LYS A 494 32.05 -65.65 -20.68
CA LYS A 494 30.99 -64.76 -20.17
C LYS A 494 31.57 -63.52 -19.48
N LEU A 495 32.63 -63.65 -18.70
CA LEU A 495 33.37 -62.51 -18.12
C LEU A 495 33.97 -61.59 -19.19
N ALA A 496 34.53 -62.17 -20.25
CA ALA A 496 35.09 -61.39 -21.36
C ALA A 496 34.01 -60.58 -22.08
N TYR A 497 32.84 -61.19 -22.24
CA TYR A 497 31.66 -60.50 -22.76
C TYR A 497 31.21 -59.36 -21.84
N GLU A 498 31.14 -59.58 -20.53
CA GLU A 498 30.77 -58.52 -19.57
C GLU A 498 31.73 -57.33 -19.65
N PHE A 499 33.04 -57.56 -19.66
CA PHE A 499 34.03 -56.50 -19.85
C PHE A 499 33.90 -55.75 -21.17
N ALA A 500 33.50 -56.46 -22.24
CA ALA A 500 33.23 -55.84 -23.53
C ALA A 500 31.99 -54.95 -23.52
N ILE A 501 30.94 -55.37 -22.80
CA ILE A 501 29.68 -54.63 -22.67
C ILE A 501 29.82 -53.42 -21.75
N GLU A 502 30.62 -53.51 -20.69
CA GLU A 502 30.96 -52.35 -19.83
C GLU A 502 31.62 -51.21 -20.62
N ASN A 503 32.28 -51.51 -21.74
CA ASN A 503 32.91 -50.54 -22.64
C ASN A 503 32.40 -50.67 -24.09
N GLU A 504 31.08 -50.86 -24.27
CA GLU A 504 30.48 -51.19 -25.58
C GLU A 504 30.82 -50.17 -26.69
N SER A 505 30.87 -48.87 -26.37
CA SER A 505 31.22 -47.80 -27.32
C SER A 505 32.66 -47.87 -27.84
N ASN A 506 33.55 -48.56 -27.12
CA ASN A 506 34.97 -48.71 -27.44
C ASN A 506 35.34 -50.14 -27.84
N PHE A 507 34.34 -51.02 -28.08
CA PHE A 507 34.60 -52.38 -28.51
C PHE A 507 35.32 -52.40 -29.85
N ARG A 508 36.49 -53.06 -29.90
CA ARG A 508 37.27 -53.24 -31.13
C ARG A 508 37.37 -54.72 -31.47
N ASN A 509 36.99 -55.09 -32.69
CA ASN A 509 37.15 -56.44 -33.20
C ASN A 509 38.57 -56.65 -33.75
N ASP A 510 39.57 -56.52 -32.89
CA ASP A 510 40.95 -56.83 -33.19
C ASP A 510 41.53 -57.76 -32.12
N ASP A 511 42.48 -58.60 -32.53
CA ASP A 511 43.04 -59.66 -31.69
C ASP A 511 43.69 -59.13 -30.41
N VAL A 512 44.27 -57.92 -30.44
CA VAL A 512 44.94 -57.31 -29.29
C VAL A 512 43.91 -56.96 -28.21
N TYR A 513 42.81 -56.33 -28.63
CA TYR A 513 41.71 -55.98 -27.72
C TYR A 513 41.00 -57.22 -27.19
N LEU A 514 40.66 -58.17 -28.06
CA LEU A 514 39.97 -59.40 -27.66
C LEU A 514 40.82 -60.24 -26.69
N ASN A 515 42.12 -60.40 -26.96
CA ASN A 515 43.04 -61.05 -26.02
C ASN A 515 43.09 -60.30 -24.68
N SER A 516 43.13 -58.96 -24.68
CA SER A 516 43.10 -58.18 -23.44
C SER A 516 41.86 -58.50 -22.59
N LEU A 517 40.68 -58.61 -23.20
CA LEU A 517 39.45 -59.00 -22.51
C LEU A 517 39.54 -60.41 -21.93
N ILE A 518 40.09 -61.37 -22.69
CA ILE A 518 40.29 -62.75 -22.20
C ILE A 518 41.28 -62.78 -21.03
N GLN A 519 42.41 -62.06 -21.12
CA GLN A 519 43.40 -61.99 -20.03
C GLN A 519 42.81 -61.38 -18.77
N LYS A 520 42.06 -60.27 -18.89
CA LYS A 520 41.33 -59.68 -17.75
C LYS A 520 40.36 -60.68 -17.12
N SER A 521 39.68 -61.47 -17.95
CA SER A 521 38.75 -62.52 -17.51
C SER A 521 39.48 -63.65 -16.76
N ILE A 522 40.65 -64.07 -17.25
CA ILE A 522 41.50 -65.05 -16.59
C ILE A 522 41.94 -64.53 -15.22
N VAL A 523 42.46 -63.30 -15.14
CA VAL A 523 42.87 -62.69 -13.87
C VAL A 523 41.70 -62.62 -12.89
N LYS A 524 40.53 -62.13 -13.32
CA LYS A 524 39.33 -62.04 -12.47
C LYS A 524 38.87 -63.41 -11.98
N TYR A 525 38.88 -64.42 -12.85
CA TYR A 525 38.55 -65.81 -12.47
C TYR A 525 39.58 -66.43 -11.52
N THR A 526 40.88 -66.16 -11.72
CA THR A 526 41.93 -66.67 -10.83
C THR A 526 41.84 -66.06 -9.43
N LEU A 527 41.52 -64.77 -9.33
CA LEU A 527 41.34 -64.08 -8.06
C LEU A 527 40.09 -64.56 -7.31
N ASN A 528 39.06 -64.99 -8.03
CA ASN A 528 37.84 -65.53 -7.43
C ASN A 528 37.29 -66.71 -8.27
N PRO A 529 37.80 -67.94 -8.05
CA PRO A 529 37.39 -69.13 -8.79
C PRO A 529 35.94 -69.55 -8.51
N GLU A 530 35.38 -69.09 -7.37
CA GLU A 530 33.98 -69.27 -6.99
C GLU A 530 33.08 -68.16 -7.54
N ILE A 531 33.51 -67.40 -8.57
CA ILE A 531 32.61 -66.59 -9.39
C ILE A 531 31.60 -67.53 -10.07
N GLU A 532 30.55 -67.86 -9.33
CA GLU A 532 29.25 -68.12 -9.91
C GLU A 532 28.79 -66.77 -10.43
N LEU A 533 28.84 -66.61 -11.75
CA LEU A 533 28.31 -65.44 -12.44
C LEU A 533 26.87 -65.28 -11.98
N PHE A 534 26.62 -64.28 -11.13
CA PHE A 534 25.32 -63.93 -10.61
C PHE A 534 24.36 -63.80 -11.81
N ASP A 535 23.51 -64.81 -12.03
CA ASP A 535 22.29 -64.60 -12.80
C ASP A 535 21.48 -63.62 -11.98
N LYS A 536 21.47 -62.35 -12.41
CA LYS A 536 20.76 -61.20 -11.85
C LYS A 536 19.94 -61.59 -10.63
N LYS A 537 20.60 -61.73 -9.47
CA LYS A 537 19.87 -61.80 -8.22
C LYS A 537 19.31 -60.40 -8.09
N GLU A 538 17.99 -60.27 -8.20
CA GLU A 538 17.32 -59.03 -7.88
C GLU A 538 17.82 -58.63 -6.50
N LEU A 539 18.59 -57.54 -6.46
CA LEU A 539 19.01 -56.94 -5.21
C LEU A 539 17.72 -56.76 -4.42
N THR A 540 17.72 -57.26 -3.19
CA THR A 540 16.59 -57.03 -2.32
C THR A 540 16.39 -55.52 -2.18
N PRO A 541 15.17 -55.04 -1.96
CA PRO A 541 14.93 -53.60 -1.76
C PRO A 541 15.89 -52.98 -0.73
N ASP A 542 16.28 -53.73 0.29
CA ASP A 542 17.22 -53.31 1.32
C ASP A 542 18.66 -53.17 0.79
N GLU A 543 19.12 -54.07 -0.09
CA GLU A 543 20.42 -53.97 -0.76
C GLU A 543 20.44 -52.83 -1.78
N VAL A 544 19.32 -52.59 -2.50
CA VAL A 544 19.17 -51.43 -3.40
C VAL A 544 19.18 -50.13 -2.61
N GLU A 545 18.47 -50.08 -1.48
CA GLU A 545 18.43 -48.91 -0.61
C GLU A 545 19.81 -48.62 0.00
N PHE A 546 20.54 -49.67 0.41
CA PHE A 546 21.90 -49.54 0.91
C PHE A 546 22.84 -48.97 -0.16
N VAL A 547 22.88 -49.55 -1.36
CA VAL A 547 23.73 -49.09 -2.47
C VAL A 547 23.34 -47.68 -2.90
N THR A 548 22.04 -47.36 -2.95
CA THR A 548 21.56 -46.01 -3.32
C THR A 548 21.96 -44.97 -2.29
N LYS A 549 21.82 -45.27 -0.98
CA LYS A 549 22.24 -44.37 0.10
C LYS A 549 23.75 -44.16 0.09
N HIS A 550 24.50 -45.22 -0.17
CA HIS A 550 25.95 -45.20 -0.24
C HIS A 550 26.46 -44.30 -1.38
N LEU A 551 25.93 -44.49 -2.60
CA LEU A 551 26.27 -43.69 -3.77
C LEU A 551 25.82 -42.23 -3.63
N THR A 552 24.65 -41.99 -3.01
CA THR A 552 24.16 -40.62 -2.75
C THR A 552 25.08 -39.87 -1.80
N LEU A 553 25.54 -40.53 -0.73
CA LEU A 553 26.49 -39.95 0.21
C LEU A 553 27.85 -39.67 -0.44
N GLN A 554 28.35 -40.57 -1.29
CA GLN A 554 29.58 -40.35 -2.05
C GLN A 554 29.47 -39.12 -2.97
N PHE A 555 28.34 -39.00 -3.69
CA PHE A 555 28.10 -37.90 -4.62
C PHE A 555 27.94 -36.54 -3.91
N GLU A 556 27.22 -36.50 -2.79
CA GLU A 556 27.04 -35.29 -1.98
C GLU A 556 28.37 -34.83 -1.36
N LEU A 557 29.21 -35.77 -0.92
CA LEU A 557 30.53 -35.47 -0.36
C LEU A 557 31.47 -34.89 -1.42
N PHE A 558 31.44 -35.45 -2.63
CA PHE A 558 32.24 -34.99 -3.76
C PHE A 558 31.83 -33.58 -4.21
N GLU A 559 30.52 -33.31 -4.32
CA GLU A 559 30.01 -31.99 -4.67
C GLU A 559 30.28 -30.93 -3.59
N LEU A 560 30.23 -31.30 -2.30
CA LEU A 560 30.56 -30.39 -1.19
C LEU A 560 32.05 -29.98 -1.21
N ILE A 561 32.94 -30.93 -1.49
CA ILE A 561 34.38 -30.68 -1.58
C ILE A 561 34.70 -29.82 -2.81
N LYS A 562 34.07 -30.12 -3.95
CA LYS A 562 34.27 -29.41 -5.22
C LYS A 562 33.70 -27.99 -5.24
N SER A 563 32.56 -27.77 -4.59
CA SER A 563 31.89 -26.46 -4.53
C SER A 563 32.55 -25.47 -3.55
N ASN A 564 33.53 -25.91 -2.76
CA ASN A 564 34.28 -25.06 -1.85
C ASN A 564 35.75 -24.96 -2.29
N ASP A 565 36.03 -23.92 -3.08
CA ASP A 565 37.37 -23.66 -3.66
C ASP A 565 38.51 -23.65 -2.61
N THR A 566 38.22 -23.31 -1.36
CA THR A 566 39.24 -23.28 -0.30
C THR A 566 39.56 -24.69 0.17
N LEU A 567 38.53 -25.51 0.40
CA LEU A 567 38.68 -26.92 0.76
C LEU A 567 39.33 -27.72 -0.38
N TRP A 568 38.88 -27.52 -1.61
CA TRP A 568 39.44 -28.18 -2.79
C TRP A 568 40.93 -27.89 -2.96
N ASN A 569 41.34 -26.63 -2.84
CA ASN A 569 42.75 -26.25 -2.96
C ASN A 569 43.62 -26.75 -1.79
N MET A 570 43.05 -27.07 -0.64
CA MET A 570 43.78 -27.63 0.50
C MET A 570 44.03 -29.13 0.37
N VAL A 571 43.17 -29.86 -0.34
CA VAL A 571 43.20 -31.34 -0.36
C VAL A 571 43.75 -31.92 -1.65
N LYS A 572 43.75 -31.15 -2.74
CA LYS A 572 44.10 -31.66 -4.07
C LYS A 572 45.51 -32.26 -4.18
N ASP A 573 46.44 -31.82 -3.34
CA ASP A 573 47.85 -32.20 -3.37
C ASP A 573 48.30 -32.99 -2.10
N ASP A 574 47.38 -33.37 -1.20
CA ASP A 574 47.71 -34.06 0.06
C ASP A 574 46.63 -35.10 0.44
N GLU A 575 46.86 -36.36 0.03
CA GLU A 575 45.98 -37.52 0.24
C GLU A 575 45.68 -37.79 1.72
N VAL A 576 46.66 -37.55 2.61
CA VAL A 576 46.48 -37.75 4.05
C VAL A 576 45.52 -36.70 4.61
N THR A 577 45.63 -35.46 4.14
CA THR A 577 44.72 -34.37 4.52
C THR A 577 43.31 -34.58 3.94
N LEU A 578 43.20 -35.08 2.69
CA LEU A 578 41.92 -35.45 2.08
C LEU A 578 41.21 -36.56 2.89
N ASN A 579 41.92 -37.63 3.24
CA ASN A 579 41.39 -38.73 4.06
C ASN A 579 40.89 -38.26 5.43
N ASN A 580 41.65 -37.41 6.10
CA ASN A 580 41.24 -36.87 7.40
C ASN A 580 39.99 -35.97 7.31
N ILE A 581 39.82 -35.24 6.20
CA ILE A 581 38.64 -34.38 5.95
C ILE A 581 37.41 -35.23 5.63
N ILE A 582 37.54 -36.27 4.80
CA ILE A 582 36.47 -37.23 4.50
C ILE A 582 35.99 -37.90 5.80
N LEU A 583 36.93 -38.44 6.61
CA LEU A 583 36.62 -39.04 7.90
C LEU A 583 35.98 -38.04 8.88
N TYR A 584 36.43 -36.79 8.88
CA TYR A 584 35.84 -35.73 9.71
C TYR A 584 34.39 -35.42 9.30
N ILE A 585 34.09 -35.35 8.00
CA ILE A 585 32.74 -35.06 7.49
C ILE A 585 31.80 -36.25 7.75
N ILE A 586 32.26 -37.49 7.53
CA ILE A 586 31.56 -38.72 7.91
C ILE A 586 31.20 -38.68 9.41
N LYS A 587 32.16 -38.31 10.26
CA LYS A 587 31.97 -38.24 11.72
C LYS A 587 31.03 -37.10 12.17
N LYS A 588 30.92 -36.03 11.37
CA LYS A 588 30.07 -34.86 11.67
C LYS A 588 28.60 -35.09 11.27
N ASN A 589 28.35 -35.95 10.28
CA ASN A 589 27.01 -36.39 9.86
C ASN A 589 26.56 -37.63 10.65
N LYS A 590 26.73 -37.55 11.97
CA LYS A 590 26.64 -38.68 12.92
C LYS A 590 25.27 -39.39 12.89
N ASP A 591 24.20 -38.63 12.64
CA ASP A 591 22.82 -39.14 12.70
C ASP A 591 22.45 -40.09 11.54
N ASN A 592 23.24 -40.15 10.45
CA ASN A 592 22.98 -41.00 9.28
C ASN A 592 23.90 -42.23 9.16
N ILE A 593 24.90 -42.38 10.03
CA ILE A 593 26.06 -43.28 9.80
C ILE A 593 26.29 -44.26 10.97
N ASP A 594 25.58 -44.12 12.08
CA ASP A 594 25.79 -44.95 13.30
C ASP A 594 25.53 -46.47 13.10
N ASN A 595 24.95 -46.88 11.97
CA ASN A 595 24.73 -48.29 11.63
C ASN A 595 25.80 -48.92 10.71
N LEU A 596 26.80 -48.14 10.24
CA LEU A 596 27.87 -48.67 9.39
C LEU A 596 28.98 -49.28 10.24
N THR A 597 29.46 -50.47 9.84
CA THR A 597 30.63 -51.08 10.46
C THR A 597 31.90 -50.27 10.13
N ASP A 598 32.97 -50.44 10.90
CA ASP A 598 34.22 -49.74 10.60
C ASP A 598 34.84 -50.23 9.28
N GLU A 599 34.57 -51.47 8.88
CA GLU A 599 34.94 -52.02 7.57
C GLU A 599 34.16 -51.33 6.42
N ASP A 600 32.86 -51.07 6.60
CA ASP A 600 32.06 -50.32 5.61
C ASP A 600 32.57 -48.89 5.43
N LYS A 601 33.00 -48.25 6.53
CA LYS A 601 33.57 -46.90 6.50
C LYS A 601 34.93 -46.87 5.80
N ASP A 602 35.77 -47.87 6.04
CA ASP A 602 37.08 -47.98 5.37
C ASP A 602 36.91 -48.26 3.87
N ASN A 603 35.97 -49.12 3.48
CA ASN A 603 35.65 -49.38 2.07
C ASN A 603 35.10 -48.11 1.36
N MET A 604 34.24 -47.33 2.03
CA MET A 604 33.78 -46.04 1.49
C MET A 604 34.92 -45.07 1.19
N VAL A 605 35.90 -45.00 2.08
CA VAL A 605 37.07 -44.14 1.91
C VAL A 605 37.92 -44.62 0.73
N GLN A 606 38.12 -45.93 0.59
CA GLN A 606 38.87 -46.50 -0.53
C GLN A 606 38.17 -46.27 -1.88
N ASP A 607 36.85 -46.41 -1.94
CA ASP A 607 36.08 -46.22 -3.18
C ASP A 607 36.10 -44.76 -3.65
N VAL A 608 35.99 -43.79 -2.72
CA VAL A 608 36.11 -42.35 -3.04
C VAL A 608 37.53 -42.00 -3.47
N LEU A 609 38.56 -42.60 -2.86
CA LEU A 609 39.96 -42.43 -3.30
C LEU A 609 40.21 -43.02 -4.69
N MET A 610 39.60 -44.16 -5.02
CA MET A 610 39.73 -44.79 -6.34
C MET A 610 39.05 -43.96 -7.44
N GLU A 611 37.89 -43.34 -7.16
CA GLU A 611 37.30 -42.36 -8.08
C GLU A 611 38.17 -41.09 -8.19
N TYR A 612 38.76 -40.62 -7.09
CA TYR A 612 39.67 -39.46 -7.09
C TYR A 612 40.93 -39.70 -7.94
N LEU A 613 41.51 -40.90 -7.86
CA LEU A 613 42.74 -41.28 -8.59
C LEU A 613 42.50 -41.64 -10.07
N THR A 614 41.24 -41.83 -10.49
CA THR A 614 40.89 -42.15 -11.89
C THR A 614 40.42 -40.96 -12.70
N VAL A 615 40.20 -39.80 -12.06
CA VAL A 615 39.92 -38.51 -12.72
C VAL A 615 41.24 -37.77 -12.95
N ASP A 616 42.03 -38.31 -13.88
CA ASP A 616 43.11 -37.59 -14.60
C ASP A 616 43.23 -38.14 -16.03
#